data_AF-A0A966R9G8-F1
#
_entry.id   AF-A0A966R9G8-F1
#
_cell.length_a   1.000
_cell.length_b   1.000
_cell.length_c   1.000
_cell.angle_alpha   90.00
_cell.angle_beta   90.00
_cell.angle_gamma   90.00
#
_symmetry.space_group_name_H-M   'P 1'
#
loop_
_entity.id
_entity.type
_entity.pdbx_description
1 polymer ?
#
loop_
_entity_poly.entity_id
_entity_poly.type
_entity_poly.pdbx_seq_one_letter_code
_entity_poly.pdbx_strand_id
1 'polypeptide(L)'
;MPDIDKHEPPSFTLPGMNLHFQRAGAPLQQRNLRDLAWTMLEPYTLPSGIIASRLSNEWLGAHNWRVQFIEASPLTKSDDRFLQPLVAALMHTQNRSLLGTAVEMGDAKISAVWRLPVESRVLGLYFNAHQINRSLLYSKALDFTVYAFERIYAVYAGPEDFVRAALPYSAVGAAATHWVREGVEEEHGPGCMDGI
;
A
#
# COMPACT_ATOMS: atom_id res chain seq x y z
N MET A 1 -26.55 11.76 -19.92
CA MET A 1 -25.38 11.13 -19.26
C MET A 1 -25.44 9.66 -19.58
N PRO A 2 -24.40 9.02 -20.13
CA PRO A 2 -24.44 7.59 -20.38
C PRO A 2 -24.51 6.85 -19.03
N ASP A 3 -25.30 5.78 -19.05
CA ASP A 3 -25.72 4.94 -17.93
C ASP A 3 -24.53 4.11 -17.43
N ILE A 4 -23.81 4.62 -16.42
CA ILE A 4 -22.61 3.98 -15.84
C ILE A 4 -23.00 2.69 -15.05
N ASP A 5 -24.30 2.48 -14.80
CA ASP A 5 -24.83 1.39 -13.97
C ASP A 5 -25.05 0.06 -14.71
N LYS A 6 -24.76 -0.03 -16.02
CA LYS A 6 -25.03 -1.24 -16.83
C LYS A 6 -23.83 -2.09 -17.21
N HIS A 7 -22.63 -1.72 -16.76
CA HIS A 7 -21.45 -2.53 -16.98
C HIS A 7 -20.94 -3.03 -15.64
N GLU A 8 -21.08 -4.35 -15.40
CA GLU A 8 -20.28 -5.01 -14.37
C GLU A 8 -18.81 -4.63 -14.62
N PRO A 9 -18.15 -3.96 -13.67
CA PRO A 9 -16.78 -3.55 -13.87
C PRO A 9 -15.88 -4.80 -13.81
N PRO A 10 -14.81 -4.85 -14.63
CA PRO A 10 -14.03 -6.05 -14.84
C PRO A 10 -13.44 -6.58 -13.53
N SER A 11 -13.53 -7.89 -13.35
CA SER A 11 -12.71 -8.62 -12.39
C SER A 11 -11.25 -8.52 -12.83
N PHE A 12 -10.36 -8.23 -11.86
CA PHE A 12 -8.94 -8.32 -12.14
C PHE A 12 -8.58 -9.80 -12.26
N THR A 13 -8.05 -10.20 -13.42
CA THR A 13 -7.64 -11.58 -13.72
C THR A 13 -6.17 -11.57 -14.05
N LEU A 14 -5.37 -12.35 -13.34
CA LEU A 14 -3.97 -12.56 -13.69
C LEU A 14 -3.87 -13.64 -14.78
N PRO A 15 -3.12 -13.40 -15.87
CA PRO A 15 -2.93 -14.42 -16.90
C PRO A 15 -2.42 -15.73 -16.30
N GLY A 16 -3.17 -16.82 -16.51
CA GLY A 16 -2.83 -18.16 -16.00
C GLY A 16 -3.31 -18.48 -14.57
N MET A 17 -4.05 -17.59 -13.90
CA MET A 17 -4.59 -17.84 -12.56
C MET A 17 -6.06 -17.40 -12.47
N ASN A 18 -6.97 -18.33 -12.15
CA ASN A 18 -8.39 -18.07 -11.85
C ASN A 18 -8.56 -17.42 -10.47
N LEU A 19 -7.90 -16.28 -10.23
CA LEU A 19 -8.08 -15.49 -9.01
C LEU A 19 -8.79 -14.19 -9.37
N HIS A 20 -10.02 -14.07 -8.87
CA HIS A 20 -10.84 -12.88 -8.99
C HIS A 20 -10.91 -12.19 -7.63
N PHE A 21 -10.36 -10.98 -7.53
CA PHE A 21 -10.52 -10.17 -6.32
C PHE A 21 -11.91 -9.52 -6.31
N GLN A 22 -12.64 -9.73 -5.21
CA GLN A 22 -13.96 -9.14 -5.04
C GLN A 22 -13.84 -7.64 -4.80
N ARG A 23 -14.69 -6.83 -5.43
CA ARG A 23 -14.81 -5.41 -5.09
C ARG A 23 -15.27 -5.24 -3.64
N ALA A 24 -14.71 -4.25 -2.97
CA ALA A 24 -15.10 -3.86 -1.62
C ALA A 24 -16.42 -3.07 -1.63
N GLY A 25 -17.54 -3.79 -1.63
CA GLY A 25 -18.87 -3.20 -1.44
C GLY A 25 -19.50 -2.61 -2.71
N ALA A 26 -20.64 -1.92 -2.50
CA ALA A 26 -21.46 -1.33 -3.56
C ALA A 26 -20.82 -0.08 -4.20
N PRO A 27 -21.32 0.45 -5.33
CA PRO A 27 -20.69 1.57 -6.05
C PRO A 27 -20.44 2.84 -5.22
N LEU A 28 -21.33 3.19 -4.29
CA LEU A 28 -21.10 4.32 -3.38
C LEU A 28 -20.00 4.01 -2.35
N GLN A 29 -19.97 2.79 -1.82
CA GLN A 29 -18.93 2.36 -0.89
C GLN A 29 -17.55 2.33 -1.57
N GLN A 30 -17.47 1.90 -2.83
CA GLN A 30 -16.25 1.97 -3.63
C GLN A 30 -15.70 3.39 -3.72
N ARG A 31 -16.56 4.37 -4.01
CA ARG A 31 -16.16 5.79 -4.05
C ARG A 31 -15.63 6.26 -2.69
N ASN A 32 -16.36 5.98 -1.61
CA ASN A 32 -15.93 6.40 -0.27
C ASN A 32 -14.60 5.76 0.16
N LEU A 33 -14.40 4.47 -0.14
CA LEU A 33 -13.15 3.76 0.15
C LEU A 33 -11.99 4.28 -0.70
N ARG A 34 -12.25 4.57 -1.98
CA ARG A 34 -11.28 5.20 -2.87
C ARG A 34 -10.89 6.58 -2.37
N ASP A 35 -11.86 7.40 -2.01
CA ASP A 35 -11.62 8.77 -1.54
C ASP A 35 -10.86 8.74 -0.21
N LEU A 36 -11.17 7.78 0.67
CA LEU A 36 -10.39 7.52 1.88
C LEU A 36 -8.93 7.16 1.55
N ALA A 37 -8.70 6.28 0.56
CA ALA A 37 -7.34 5.95 0.12
C ALA A 37 -6.55 7.19 -0.31
N TRP A 38 -7.22 8.15 -0.96
CA TRP A 38 -6.62 9.43 -1.36
C TRP A 38 -6.31 10.36 -0.19
N THR A 39 -7.04 10.28 0.93
CA THR A 39 -6.70 11.09 2.12
C THR A 39 -5.39 10.67 2.78
N MET A 40 -4.94 9.43 2.58
CA MET A 40 -3.66 8.93 3.11
C MET A 40 -2.47 9.38 2.27
N LEU A 41 -2.69 10.00 1.11
CA LEU A 41 -1.66 10.29 0.14
C LEU A 41 -1.58 11.79 -0.17
N GLU A 42 -0.39 12.26 -0.49
CA GLU A 42 -0.15 13.62 -0.97
C GLU A 42 0.71 13.61 -2.23
N PRO A 43 0.59 14.63 -3.11
CA PRO A 43 1.52 14.83 -4.21
C PRO A 43 2.94 15.04 -3.68
N TYR A 44 3.92 14.43 -4.36
CA TYR A 44 5.34 14.63 -4.07
C TYR A 44 6.09 14.82 -5.37
N THR A 45 6.94 15.84 -5.46
CA THR A 45 7.79 16.06 -6.63
C THR A 45 9.12 15.37 -6.38
N LEU A 46 9.43 14.35 -7.18
CA LEU A 46 10.72 13.68 -7.15
C LEU A 46 11.85 14.68 -7.53
N PRO A 47 13.12 14.44 -7.15
CA PRO A 47 14.25 15.26 -7.59
C PRO A 47 14.32 15.45 -9.11
N SER A 48 13.80 14.48 -9.88
CA SER A 48 13.69 14.53 -11.34
C SER A 48 12.62 15.51 -11.88
N GLY A 49 11.81 16.12 -11.01
CA GLY A 49 10.70 17.00 -11.38
C GLY A 49 9.39 16.27 -11.71
N ILE A 50 9.36 14.94 -11.62
CA ILE A 50 8.17 14.13 -11.86
C ILE A 50 7.23 14.20 -10.64
N ILE A 51 5.94 14.41 -10.89
CA ILE A 51 4.91 14.38 -9.84
C ILE A 51 4.55 12.92 -9.51
N ALA A 52 4.98 12.50 -8.33
CA ALA A 52 4.66 11.23 -7.69
C ALA A 52 3.57 11.40 -6.61
N SER A 53 3.30 10.33 -5.89
CA SER A 53 2.55 10.38 -4.63
C SER A 53 3.34 9.71 -3.53
N ARG A 54 3.09 10.11 -2.29
CA ARG A 54 3.63 9.49 -1.07
C ARG A 54 2.57 9.47 0.01
N LEU A 55 2.80 8.76 1.11
CA LEU A 55 1.96 8.85 2.29
C LEU A 55 2.02 10.28 2.86
N SER A 56 0.87 10.85 3.22
CA SER A 56 0.82 12.22 3.71
C SER A 56 1.41 12.36 5.09
N ASN A 57 2.34 13.31 5.25
CA ASN A 57 3.02 13.55 6.52
C ASN A 57 2.04 14.07 7.59
N GLU A 58 1.11 14.93 7.19
CA GLU A 58 0.05 15.42 8.07
C GLU A 58 -0.81 14.27 8.57
N TRP A 59 -1.24 13.39 7.65
CA TRP A 59 -2.07 12.24 7.97
C TRP A 59 -1.34 11.26 8.90
N LEU A 60 -0.08 10.93 8.60
CA LEU A 60 0.76 10.08 9.45
C LEU A 60 0.97 10.67 10.85
N GLY A 61 1.21 11.98 10.92
CA GLY A 61 1.38 12.73 12.18
C GLY A 61 0.11 12.72 13.03
N ALA A 62 -1.06 12.91 12.42
CA ALA A 62 -2.35 12.88 13.09
C ALA A 62 -2.67 11.51 13.71
N HIS A 63 -2.17 10.42 13.10
CA HIS A 63 -2.39 9.05 13.58
C HIS A 63 -1.29 8.55 14.52
N ASN A 64 -0.24 9.35 14.78
CA ASN A 64 0.94 8.91 15.53
C ASN A 64 1.55 7.63 14.92
N TRP A 65 1.74 7.63 13.61
CA TRP A 65 2.26 6.47 12.89
C TRP A 65 3.75 6.57 12.60
N ARG A 66 4.37 5.40 12.57
CA ARG A 66 5.74 5.20 12.14
C ARG A 66 5.74 4.71 10.71
N VAL A 67 6.85 4.96 10.02
CA VAL A 67 7.05 4.49 8.66
C VAL A 67 8.37 3.73 8.53
N GLN A 68 8.38 2.69 7.71
CA GLN A 68 9.60 2.01 7.28
C GLN A 68 9.57 1.85 5.76
N PHE A 69 10.64 2.34 5.11
CA PHE A 69 10.86 2.21 3.68
C PHE A 69 11.66 0.94 3.40
N ILE A 70 11.26 0.21 2.37
CA ILE A 70 11.97 -0.96 1.85
C ILE A 70 11.98 -0.93 0.32
N GLU A 71 12.84 -1.71 -0.32
CA GLU A 71 12.72 -1.99 -1.75
C GLU A 71 11.35 -2.65 -2.04
N ALA A 72 10.68 -2.30 -3.14
CA ALA A 72 9.38 -2.92 -3.48
C ALA A 72 9.52 -4.32 -4.11
N SER A 73 10.73 -4.67 -4.58
CA SER A 73 10.94 -5.91 -5.34
C SER A 73 10.57 -7.19 -4.58
N PRO A 74 10.77 -7.32 -3.26
CA PRO A 74 10.31 -8.49 -2.52
C PRO A 74 8.78 -8.67 -2.54
N LEU A 75 8.01 -7.58 -2.47
CA LEU A 75 6.54 -7.65 -2.55
C LEU A 75 6.07 -8.05 -3.94
N THR A 76 6.61 -7.39 -4.97
CA THR A 76 6.21 -7.63 -6.36
C THR A 76 6.68 -8.99 -6.89
N LYS A 77 7.75 -9.56 -6.32
CA LYS A 77 8.21 -10.93 -6.63
C LYS A 77 7.57 -12.01 -5.76
N SER A 78 6.62 -11.64 -4.89
CA SER A 78 5.95 -12.56 -3.96
C SER A 78 6.94 -13.30 -3.04
N ASP A 79 7.93 -12.60 -2.50
CA ASP A 79 8.90 -13.17 -1.56
C ASP A 79 8.27 -13.40 -0.18
N ASP A 80 8.09 -14.67 0.17
CA ASP A 80 7.50 -15.07 1.45
C ASP A 80 8.28 -14.56 2.67
N ARG A 81 9.58 -14.25 2.55
CA ARG A 81 10.37 -13.66 3.65
C ARG A 81 9.87 -12.28 4.07
N PHE A 82 9.16 -11.58 3.17
CA PHE A 82 8.54 -10.29 3.44
C PHE A 82 7.02 -10.41 3.63
N LEU A 83 6.36 -11.30 2.88
CA LEU A 83 4.91 -11.45 2.94
C LEU A 83 4.43 -12.24 4.16
N GLN A 84 5.17 -13.26 4.62
CA GLN A 84 4.76 -14.02 5.80
C GLN A 84 4.79 -13.18 7.10
N PRO A 85 5.83 -12.38 7.39
CA PRO A 85 5.81 -11.47 8.54
C PRO A 85 4.64 -10.48 8.48
N LEU A 86 4.39 -9.88 7.31
CA LEU A 86 3.23 -9.00 7.11
C LEU A 86 1.92 -9.72 7.42
N VAL A 87 1.69 -10.91 6.84
CA VAL A 87 0.49 -11.70 7.10
C VAL A 87 0.36 -12.06 8.59
N ALA A 88 1.44 -12.47 9.24
CA ALA A 88 1.43 -12.80 10.66
C ALA A 88 1.05 -11.57 11.51
N ALA A 89 1.67 -10.41 11.26
CA ALA A 89 1.33 -9.17 11.94
C ALA A 89 -0.14 -8.79 11.73
N LEU A 90 -0.67 -8.94 10.52
CA LEU A 90 -2.07 -8.69 10.20
C LEU A 90 -3.03 -9.65 10.89
N MET A 91 -2.66 -10.93 11.06
CA MET A 91 -3.48 -11.91 11.78
C MET A 91 -3.60 -11.61 13.27
N HIS A 92 -2.66 -10.86 13.85
CA HIS A 92 -2.76 -10.35 15.23
C HIS A 92 -3.68 -9.13 15.36
N THR A 93 -4.00 -8.47 14.24
CA THR A 93 -5.01 -7.42 14.19
C THR A 93 -6.41 -8.03 14.04
N GLN A 94 -7.47 -7.30 14.39
CA GLN A 94 -8.84 -7.76 14.15
C GLN A 94 -9.25 -7.74 12.66
N ASN A 95 -8.30 -7.49 11.75
CA ASN A 95 -8.53 -7.39 10.32
C ASN A 95 -8.62 -8.77 9.67
N ARG A 96 -9.86 -9.22 9.43
CA ARG A 96 -10.12 -10.48 8.68
C ARG A 96 -9.99 -10.33 7.16
N SER A 97 -9.94 -9.10 6.67
CA SER A 97 -9.78 -8.78 5.25
C SER A 97 -9.18 -7.39 5.09
N LEU A 98 -8.40 -7.20 4.04
CA LEU A 98 -7.77 -5.94 3.71
C LEU A 98 -8.47 -5.28 2.53
N LEU A 99 -8.14 -4.01 2.33
CA LEU A 99 -8.57 -3.22 1.19
C LEU A 99 -7.33 -2.90 0.35
N GLY A 100 -7.34 -3.29 -0.93
CA GLY A 100 -6.30 -2.94 -1.88
C GLY A 100 -6.83 -2.00 -2.94
N THR A 101 -6.04 -1.03 -3.39
CA THR A 101 -6.39 -0.17 -4.53
C THR A 101 -5.15 0.19 -5.34
N ALA A 102 -5.31 0.34 -6.65
CA ALA A 102 -4.33 1.07 -7.45
C ALA A 102 -4.52 2.57 -7.20
N VAL A 103 -3.46 3.35 -7.29
CA VAL A 103 -3.51 4.81 -7.13
C VAL A 103 -2.74 5.44 -8.29
N GLU A 104 -3.39 6.35 -9.01
CA GLU A 104 -2.79 7.06 -10.13
C GLU A 104 -3.07 8.56 -10.00
N MET A 105 -2.00 9.36 -9.96
CA MET A 105 -2.12 10.82 -9.83
C MET A 105 -2.67 11.39 -11.13
N GLY A 106 -3.77 12.15 -11.04
CA GLY A 106 -4.37 12.85 -12.17
C GLY A 106 -5.60 12.18 -12.78
N ASP A 107 -5.84 10.88 -12.51
CA ASP A 107 -7.06 10.20 -12.96
C ASP A 107 -7.75 9.44 -11.81
N ALA A 108 -8.53 10.18 -11.01
CA ALA A 108 -9.32 9.63 -9.90
C ALA A 108 -10.41 8.62 -10.34
N LYS A 109 -10.54 8.34 -11.64
CA LYS A 109 -11.68 7.62 -12.21
C LYS A 109 -11.54 6.09 -12.20
N ILE A 110 -10.35 5.52 -12.00
CA ILE A 110 -10.13 4.06 -12.19
C ILE A 110 -9.40 3.39 -11.01
N SER A 111 -9.57 3.86 -9.78
CA SER A 111 -9.09 3.12 -8.60
C SER A 111 -10.24 2.34 -7.96
N ALA A 112 -10.51 1.15 -8.51
CA ALA A 112 -11.37 0.19 -7.84
C ALA A 112 -10.71 -0.27 -6.53
N VAL A 113 -11.51 -0.45 -5.48
CA VAL A 113 -11.02 -0.98 -4.20
C VAL A 113 -11.42 -2.44 -4.09
N TRP A 114 -10.46 -3.32 -3.88
CA TRP A 114 -10.67 -4.76 -3.74
C TRP A 114 -10.60 -5.19 -2.29
N ARG A 115 -11.42 -6.17 -1.93
CA ARG A 115 -11.29 -6.88 -0.66
C ARG A 115 -10.35 -8.05 -0.84
N LEU A 116 -9.30 -8.09 -0.04
CA LEU A 116 -8.26 -9.12 -0.10
C LEU A 116 -8.27 -9.95 1.19
N PRO A 117 -8.25 -11.29 1.13
CA PRO A 117 -7.93 -12.10 2.29
C PRO A 117 -6.50 -11.85 2.76
N VAL A 118 -6.27 -12.04 4.06
CA VAL A 118 -4.93 -11.94 4.68
C VAL A 118 -4.18 -13.26 4.43
N GLU A 119 -3.55 -13.36 3.26
CA GLU A 119 -2.82 -14.56 2.82
C GLU A 119 -1.61 -14.14 1.97
N SER A 120 -0.42 -14.72 2.22
CA SER A 120 0.82 -14.25 1.60
C SER A 120 0.76 -14.33 0.07
N ARG A 121 0.28 -15.47 -0.45
CA ARG A 121 0.08 -15.68 -1.87
C ARG A 121 -0.81 -14.60 -2.49
N VAL A 122 -1.91 -14.25 -1.83
CA VAL A 122 -2.86 -13.25 -2.34
C VAL A 122 -2.25 -11.85 -2.33
N LEU A 123 -1.53 -11.48 -1.27
CA LEU A 123 -0.87 -10.17 -1.19
C LEU A 123 0.25 -10.06 -2.23
N GLY A 124 1.06 -11.11 -2.42
CA GLY A 124 2.11 -11.14 -3.44
C GLY A 124 1.55 -10.97 -4.86
N LEU A 125 0.44 -11.65 -5.17
CA LEU A 125 -0.26 -11.48 -6.44
C LEU A 125 -0.82 -10.07 -6.62
N TYR A 126 -1.39 -9.48 -5.56
CA TYR A 126 -1.88 -8.10 -5.58
C TYR A 126 -0.74 -7.10 -5.88
N PHE A 127 0.42 -7.22 -5.23
CA PHE A 127 1.54 -6.32 -5.52
C PHE A 127 2.16 -6.57 -6.89
N ASN A 128 2.28 -7.82 -7.32
CA ASN A 128 2.77 -8.17 -8.66
C ASN A 128 1.87 -7.60 -9.76
N ALA A 129 0.56 -7.75 -9.61
CA ALA A 129 -0.47 -7.20 -10.49
C ALA A 129 -0.34 -5.69 -10.70
N HIS A 130 0.02 -4.98 -9.64
CA HIS A 130 0.11 -3.52 -9.61
C HIS A 130 1.55 -3.02 -9.65
N GLN A 131 2.51 -3.86 -10.03
CA GLN A 131 3.94 -3.52 -9.98
C GLN A 131 4.33 -2.31 -10.86
N ILE A 132 3.59 -2.06 -11.94
CA ILE A 132 3.76 -0.90 -12.83
C ILE A 132 2.93 0.32 -12.40
N ASN A 133 2.04 0.11 -11.43
CA ASN A 133 1.19 1.14 -10.86
C ASN A 133 1.67 1.46 -9.43
N ARG A 134 1.04 2.44 -8.81
CA ARG A 134 1.18 2.66 -7.37
C ARG A 134 0.06 1.88 -6.70
N SER A 135 0.38 1.12 -5.66
CA SER A 135 -0.60 0.29 -4.94
C SER A 135 -0.66 0.69 -3.49
N LEU A 136 -1.86 0.67 -2.93
CA LEU A 136 -2.11 0.95 -1.53
C LEU A 136 -2.95 -0.18 -0.92
N LEU A 137 -2.41 -0.79 0.12
CA LEU A 137 -3.04 -1.83 0.92
C LEU A 137 -3.31 -1.28 2.31
N TYR A 138 -4.55 -1.27 2.77
CA TYR A 138 -4.93 -0.69 4.06
C TYR A 138 -6.05 -1.49 4.71
N SER A 139 -6.21 -1.35 6.03
CA SER A 139 -7.36 -1.90 6.74
C SER A 139 -8.54 -0.95 6.73
N LYS A 140 -9.76 -1.48 6.94
CA LYS A 140 -10.94 -0.64 7.15
C LYS A 140 -10.85 0.16 8.46
N ALA A 141 -10.18 -0.39 9.47
CA ALA A 141 -9.96 0.27 10.76
C ALA A 141 -8.92 1.39 10.66
N LEU A 142 -8.18 1.48 9.55
CA LEU A 142 -7.04 2.38 9.37
C LEU A 142 -6.10 2.26 10.55
N ASP A 143 -5.64 1.03 10.81
CA ASP A 143 -4.65 0.68 11.84
C ASP A 143 -3.28 0.34 11.23
N PHE A 144 -3.18 0.23 9.91
CA PHE A 144 -1.94 0.20 9.15
C PHE A 144 -2.19 0.56 7.67
N THR A 145 -1.12 0.83 6.93
CA THR A 145 -1.13 0.85 5.46
C THR A 145 0.22 0.41 4.89
N VAL A 146 0.20 -0.16 3.68
CA VAL A 146 1.38 -0.44 2.87
C VAL A 146 1.19 0.22 1.51
N TYR A 147 2.07 1.18 1.21
CA TYR A 147 2.10 1.86 -0.08
C TYR A 147 3.29 1.36 -0.90
N ALA A 148 3.10 0.93 -2.13
CA ALA A 148 4.20 0.53 -3.01
C ALA A 148 4.20 1.37 -4.29
N PHE A 149 5.36 1.89 -4.65
CA PHE A 149 5.61 2.75 -5.79
C PHE A 149 6.47 2.03 -6.84
N GLU A 150 5.87 1.69 -7.98
CA GLU A 150 6.54 1.42 -9.27
C GLU A 150 7.82 0.55 -9.19
N ARG A 151 7.76 -0.61 -8.52
CA ARG A 151 8.91 -1.52 -8.26
C ARG A 151 10.14 -0.91 -7.55
N ILE A 152 10.11 0.37 -7.20
CA ILE A 152 11.23 1.08 -6.58
C ILE A 152 11.19 0.84 -5.07
N TYR A 153 10.15 1.34 -4.39
CA TYR A 153 10.07 1.27 -2.94
C TYR A 153 8.67 0.92 -2.45
N ALA A 154 8.60 0.36 -1.25
CA ALA A 154 7.38 0.19 -0.49
C ALA A 154 7.54 0.83 0.90
N VAL A 155 6.45 1.39 1.41
CA VAL A 155 6.37 2.08 2.68
C VAL A 155 5.35 1.36 3.53
N TYR A 156 5.80 0.81 4.65
CA TYR A 156 4.96 0.25 5.70
C TYR A 156 4.69 1.35 6.70
N ALA A 157 3.43 1.59 7.04
CA ALA A 157 3.04 2.61 8.00
C ALA A 157 1.99 2.09 8.98
N GLY A 158 2.12 2.49 10.23
CA GLY A 158 1.25 2.04 11.31
C GLY A 158 1.85 2.30 12.69
N PRO A 159 1.27 1.75 13.76
CA PRO A 159 1.91 1.67 15.07
C PRO A 159 3.28 1.00 14.98
N GLU A 160 4.23 1.43 15.82
CA GLU A 160 5.60 0.90 15.86
C GLU A 160 5.66 -0.63 15.94
N ASP A 161 4.89 -1.21 16.87
CA ASP A 161 4.86 -2.66 17.09
C ASP A 161 4.38 -3.41 15.85
N PHE A 162 3.42 -2.84 15.11
CA PHE A 162 2.96 -3.41 13.85
C PHE A 162 4.06 -3.38 12.80
N VAL A 163 4.69 -2.21 12.58
CA VAL A 163 5.72 -2.05 11.55
C VAL A 163 6.90 -3.00 11.80
N ARG A 164 7.33 -3.14 13.07
CA ARG A 164 8.40 -4.06 13.46
C ARG A 164 8.02 -5.54 13.25
N ALA A 165 6.77 -5.90 13.50
CA ALA A 165 6.29 -7.27 13.30
C ALA A 165 6.05 -7.62 11.82
N ALA A 166 5.65 -6.62 11.02
CA ALA A 166 5.25 -6.80 9.62
C ALA A 166 6.44 -6.94 8.65
N LEU A 167 7.67 -6.74 9.13
CA LEU A 167 8.89 -6.78 8.33
C LEU A 167 9.90 -7.78 8.88
N PRO A 168 10.73 -8.41 8.02
CA PRO A 168 11.84 -9.21 8.50
C PRO A 168 12.83 -8.33 9.25
N TYR A 169 13.46 -8.86 10.30
CA TYR A 169 14.40 -8.11 11.15
C TYR A 169 15.50 -7.38 10.36
N SER A 170 15.98 -7.99 9.26
CA SER A 170 17.00 -7.40 8.38
C SER A 170 16.53 -6.16 7.61
N ALA A 171 15.22 -5.95 7.47
CA ALA A 171 14.63 -4.79 6.80
C ALA A 171 14.23 -3.67 7.77
N VAL A 172 14.37 -3.90 9.08
CA VAL A 172 14.08 -2.92 10.13
C VAL A 172 15.40 -2.29 10.56
N GLY A 173 15.71 -1.10 10.04
CA GLY A 173 16.92 -0.37 10.43
C GLY A 173 16.95 0.00 11.92
N ALA A 174 18.13 0.36 12.45
CA ALA A 174 18.26 0.79 13.86
C ALA A 174 17.41 2.05 14.17
N ALA A 175 17.07 2.83 13.14
CA ALA A 175 16.25 4.04 13.21
C ALA A 175 14.79 3.84 12.74
N ALA A 176 14.33 2.60 12.56
CA ALA A 176 13.12 2.14 11.84
C ALA A 176 11.73 2.71 12.21
N THR A 177 11.69 3.72 13.06
CA THR A 177 10.47 4.43 13.41
C THR A 177 10.78 5.92 13.50
N HIS A 178 11.01 6.57 12.37
CA HIS A 178 11.05 8.02 12.36
C HIS A 178 9.62 8.57 12.50
N TRP A 179 9.48 9.60 13.33
CA TRP A 179 8.29 10.46 13.27
C TRP A 179 8.43 11.26 12.00
N VAL A 180 7.44 11.22 11.10
CA VAL A 180 7.44 12.16 9.98
C VAL A 180 6.91 13.51 10.49
N ARG A 181 7.74 14.24 11.22
CA ARG A 181 7.51 15.64 11.56
C ARG A 181 8.27 16.48 10.54
N GLU A 182 7.50 17.20 9.72
CA GLU A 182 7.90 18.25 8.79
C GLU A 182 9.35 18.21 8.26
N GLY A 183 9.48 17.92 6.96
CA GLY A 183 10.66 18.33 6.19
C GLY A 183 11.99 17.72 6.66
N VAL A 184 12.10 16.40 6.71
CA VAL A 184 13.40 15.73 6.86
C VAL A 184 13.61 14.73 5.74
N GLU A 185 14.81 14.82 5.18
CA GLU A 185 15.43 13.96 4.20
C GLU A 185 15.26 12.48 4.55
N GLU A 186 14.98 11.72 3.49
CA GLU A 186 14.71 10.29 3.46
C GLU A 186 15.94 9.52 3.96
N GLU A 187 16.17 9.42 5.28
CA GLU A 187 17.33 8.71 5.80
C GLU A 187 17.19 7.19 5.62
N HIS A 188 18.04 6.68 4.73
CA HIS A 188 18.10 5.31 4.26
C HIS A 188 18.68 4.37 5.34
N GLY A 189 17.92 3.34 5.73
CA GLY A 189 18.49 2.20 6.45
C GLY A 189 19.52 1.46 5.59
N PRO A 190 20.38 0.60 6.16
CA PRO A 190 21.48 -0.09 5.43
C PRO A 190 21.04 -1.11 4.36
N GLY A 191 19.77 -1.07 3.93
CA GLY A 191 19.21 -1.75 2.76
C GLY A 191 18.25 -0.87 1.94
N CYS A 192 18.19 0.44 2.19
CA CYS A 192 17.52 1.41 1.31
C CYS A 192 18.49 1.80 0.20
N MET A 193 17.95 2.10 -0.98
CA MET A 193 18.76 2.56 -2.11
C MET A 193 19.48 3.86 -1.74
N ASP A 194 20.82 3.83 -1.73
CA ASP A 194 21.65 5.02 -1.70
C ASP A 194 21.41 5.81 -2.99
N GLY A 195 20.83 7.01 -2.86
CA GLY A 195 20.83 8.03 -3.92
C GLY A 195 19.80 7.84 -5.03
N ILE A 196 18.69 8.56 -4.91
CA ILE A 196 17.97 9.14 -6.07
C ILE A 196 17.91 10.65 -5.87
#